data_AF-A0A3P6RIE1-F1
#
_entry.id   AF-A0A3P6RIE1-F1
#
_cell.length_a   1.000
_cell.length_b   1.000
_cell.length_c   1.000
_cell.angle_alpha   90.00
_cell.angle_beta   90.00
_cell.angle_gamma   90.00
#
_symmetry.space_group_name_H-M   'P 1'
#
loop_
_entity.id
_entity.type
_entity.pdbx_description
1 polymer ?
#
loop_
_entity_poly.entity_id
_entity_poly.type
_entity_poly.pdbx_seq_one_letter_code
_entity_poly.pdbx_strand_id
1 'polypeptide(L)'
;MRIIVGTIQRLLNNEEVKLDLGLRLHSWQLTQFEKQKEENMTFWQAKLQNFVYNQLPTSRPRQIVATDATAELFEFQAPRLWDTINLWVRSYNCTPFVALLMLFSRVFQSLSYDPLTPFPIGFPVNLRPQELYNSVGYGISTVMVAQDTRGKLSEGIKNAMVQVAEAMAHAFLPYDEILELSTSGKLFAVMLMLDNYSVYESEIFTVEPEEAEVTKFEISVYAAQDDDKIRIEYNKSLFDKDFIHKCARIISVLLENWSREFSTTVCTAFTHKSCIYDANDVRKMLEPLKLSDANITTSADNQLQLTCSSDTVSAEEIEKTLKHLPLPLRPKKIIVEPTRSFCYPLSKQQLQMYYLSLQDPVAYVLPFCKKFPKRTSPKNLHGALLNAVQRHEMLRTIFFEIEGEPNQMVTSMTECYISLSIELSENIGESIAQIVNLPMQLQDRPLLEAVMYKTEDSFVAVLRLQHIISD
;
A
#
# COMPACT_ATOMS: atom_id res chain seq x y z
N MET A 1 7.62 -1.65 -1.60
CA MET A 1 8.46 -2.70 -2.26
C MET A 1 8.84 -2.48 -3.73
N ARG A 2 7.90 -2.09 -4.62
CA ARG A 2 8.19 -1.76 -6.04
C ARG A 2 9.47 -0.92 -6.24
N ILE A 3 9.65 0.10 -5.40
CA ILE A 3 10.77 1.03 -5.46
C ILE A 3 12.10 0.30 -5.21
N ILE A 4 12.17 -0.55 -4.18
CA ILE A 4 13.38 -1.29 -3.81
C ILE A 4 13.78 -2.24 -4.94
N VAL A 5 12.84 -3.03 -5.45
CA VAL A 5 13.07 -3.98 -6.55
C VAL A 5 13.48 -3.24 -7.83
N GLY A 6 12.77 -2.15 -8.15
CA GLY A 6 13.09 -1.30 -9.29
C GLY A 6 14.49 -0.69 -9.18
N THR A 7 14.90 -0.23 -7.99
CA THR A 7 16.26 0.28 -7.74
C THR A 7 17.30 -0.81 -7.98
N ILE A 8 17.12 -2.02 -7.43
CA ILE A 8 18.06 -3.14 -7.63
C ILE A 8 18.17 -3.48 -9.12
N GLN A 9 17.05 -3.55 -9.84
CA GLN A 9 17.04 -3.84 -11.27
C GLN A 9 17.80 -2.81 -12.10
N ARG A 10 17.55 -1.52 -11.85
CA ARG A 10 18.23 -0.42 -12.54
C ARG A 10 19.73 -0.46 -12.27
N LEU A 11 20.13 -0.77 -11.05
CA LEU A 11 21.54 -0.91 -10.68
C LEU A 11 22.23 -2.10 -11.35
N LEU A 12 21.54 -3.23 -11.50
CA LEU A 12 22.05 -4.37 -12.27
C LEU A 12 22.27 -4.02 -13.75
N ASN A 13 21.50 -3.06 -14.27
CA ASN A 13 21.62 -2.53 -15.63
C ASN A 13 22.60 -1.33 -15.73
N ASN A 14 23.33 -1.01 -14.65
CA ASN A 14 24.24 0.14 -14.55
C ASN A 14 23.55 1.51 -14.78
N GLU A 15 22.27 1.63 -14.45
CA GLU A 15 21.55 2.90 -14.50
C GLU A 15 21.76 3.73 -13.22
N GLU A 16 21.73 5.05 -13.37
CA GLU A 16 21.79 5.98 -12.25
C GLU A 16 20.44 6.09 -11.53
N VAL A 17 20.44 5.84 -10.22
CA VAL A 17 19.25 5.95 -9.36
C VAL A 17 19.49 7.06 -8.34
N LYS A 18 18.56 8.02 -8.26
CA LYS A 18 18.59 9.12 -7.27
C LYS A 18 18.42 8.59 -5.85
N LEU A 19 18.94 9.34 -4.88
CA LEU A 19 18.71 9.09 -3.46
C LEU A 19 17.23 9.24 -3.10
N ASP A 20 16.80 8.46 -2.12
CA ASP A 20 15.41 8.44 -1.66
C ASP A 20 15.14 9.53 -0.61
N LEU A 21 13.85 9.78 -0.36
CA LEU A 21 13.36 10.78 0.58
C LEU A 21 12.62 10.13 1.77
N GLY A 22 13.07 8.97 2.24
CA GLY A 22 12.42 8.15 3.27
C GLY A 22 12.22 8.88 4.60
N LEU A 23 13.24 9.59 5.09
CA LEU A 23 13.11 10.44 6.30
C LEU A 23 12.12 11.60 6.11
N ARG A 24 11.99 12.10 4.88
CA ARG A 24 10.99 13.14 4.57
C ARG A 24 9.58 12.61 4.65
N LEU A 25 9.35 11.36 4.20
CA LEU A 25 8.05 10.71 4.36
C LEU A 25 7.64 10.65 5.82
N HIS A 26 8.53 10.14 6.67
CA HIS A 26 8.30 10.07 8.11
C HIS A 26 7.99 11.44 8.74
N SER A 27 8.87 12.42 8.53
CA SER A 27 8.70 13.76 9.11
C SER A 27 7.44 14.46 8.61
N TRP A 28 7.10 14.23 7.33
CA TRP A 28 5.87 14.73 6.73
C TRP A 28 4.64 14.08 7.37
N GLN A 29 4.62 12.75 7.57
CA GLN A 29 3.50 12.05 8.21
C GLN A 29 3.24 12.56 9.62
N LEU A 30 4.29 12.74 10.43
CA LEU A 30 4.15 13.32 11.77
C LEU A 30 3.51 14.72 11.73
N THR A 31 3.98 15.56 10.80
CA THR A 31 3.44 16.91 10.64
C THR A 31 1.98 16.90 10.21
N GLN A 32 1.58 16.00 9.31
CA GLN A 32 0.19 15.89 8.86
C GLN A 32 -0.72 15.36 9.96
N PHE A 33 -0.26 14.36 10.73
CA PHE A 33 -1.02 13.84 11.86
C PHE A 33 -1.31 14.94 12.87
N GLU A 34 -0.30 15.68 13.34
CA GLU A 34 -0.49 16.75 14.32
C GLU A 34 -1.44 17.85 13.82
N LYS A 35 -1.40 18.18 12.52
CA LYS A 35 -2.30 19.18 11.94
C LYS A 35 -3.76 18.74 11.86
N GLN A 36 -4.00 17.45 11.63
CA GLN A 36 -5.33 16.94 11.26
C GLN A 36 -5.97 16.10 12.38
N LYS A 37 -5.26 15.81 13.47
CA LYS A 37 -5.71 14.89 14.52
C LYS A 37 -7.09 15.22 15.07
N GLU A 38 -7.33 16.47 15.46
CA GLU A 38 -8.61 16.88 16.07
C GLU A 38 -9.78 16.77 15.09
N GLU A 39 -9.59 17.19 13.85
CA GLU A 39 -10.59 17.09 12.78
C GLU A 39 -10.90 15.62 12.46
N ASN A 40 -9.87 14.80 12.30
CA ASN A 40 -10.02 13.37 12.04
C ASN A 40 -10.73 12.65 13.19
N MET A 41 -10.36 12.94 14.44
CA MET A 41 -11.05 12.37 15.60
C MET A 41 -12.52 12.77 15.64
N THR A 42 -12.84 14.04 15.39
CA THR A 42 -14.22 14.53 15.37
C THR A 42 -15.03 13.82 14.28
N PHE A 43 -14.46 13.67 13.09
CA PHE A 43 -15.09 12.95 11.98
C PHE A 43 -15.37 11.49 12.35
N TRP A 44 -14.36 10.74 12.82
CA TRP A 44 -14.52 9.32 13.14
C TRP A 44 -15.45 9.09 14.33
N GLN A 45 -15.44 9.97 15.34
CA GLN A 45 -16.40 9.92 16.45
C GLN A 45 -17.84 10.06 15.96
N ALA A 46 -18.10 11.06 15.12
CA ALA A 46 -19.42 11.25 14.53
C ALA A 46 -19.81 10.07 13.63
N LYS A 47 -18.86 9.55 12.85
CA LYS A 47 -19.06 8.43 11.95
C LYS A 47 -19.44 7.14 12.68
N LEU A 48 -18.81 6.91 13.84
CA LEU A 48 -18.94 5.66 14.59
C LEU A 48 -19.98 5.71 15.71
N GLN A 49 -20.57 6.88 16.00
CA GLN A 49 -21.56 7.05 17.08
C GLN A 49 -22.72 6.05 17.04
N ASN A 50 -23.23 5.74 15.84
CA ASN A 50 -24.33 4.79 15.62
C ASN A 50 -23.89 3.60 14.75
N PHE A 51 -22.59 3.34 14.70
CA PHE A 51 -22.04 2.26 13.90
C PHE A 51 -22.43 0.90 14.50
N VAL A 52 -22.98 0.03 13.66
CA VAL A 52 -23.31 -1.36 14.00
C VAL A 52 -22.38 -2.27 13.24
N TYR A 53 -21.62 -3.08 13.95
CA TYR A 53 -20.71 -4.06 13.36
C TYR A 53 -21.51 -5.26 12.81
N ASN A 54 -21.80 -5.21 11.50
CA ASN A 54 -22.48 -6.28 10.79
C ASN A 54 -21.49 -7.38 10.38
N GLN A 55 -21.81 -8.64 10.71
CA GLN A 55 -20.91 -9.78 10.55
C GLN A 55 -21.37 -10.72 9.44
N LEU A 56 -20.40 -11.43 8.85
CA LEU A 56 -20.70 -12.57 8.00
C LEU A 56 -21.01 -13.81 8.85
N PRO A 57 -21.97 -14.64 8.41
CA PRO A 57 -22.14 -15.97 8.98
C PRO A 57 -20.90 -16.81 8.68
N THR A 58 -20.40 -17.50 9.69
CA THR A 58 -19.24 -18.40 9.56
C THR A 58 -19.72 -19.85 9.47
N SER A 59 -18.98 -20.69 8.74
CA SER A 59 -19.23 -22.12 8.66
C SER A 59 -18.92 -22.82 10.00
N ARG A 60 -18.04 -22.24 10.81
CA ARG A 60 -17.69 -22.71 12.16
C ARG A 60 -17.80 -21.58 13.18
N PRO A 61 -18.25 -21.84 14.42
CA PRO A 61 -18.40 -20.79 15.43
C PRO A 61 -17.08 -20.11 15.78
N ARG A 62 -17.04 -18.77 15.76
CA ARG A 62 -15.84 -17.97 16.12
C ARG A 62 -15.25 -18.32 17.49
N GLN A 63 -16.09 -18.75 18.44
CA GLN A 63 -15.66 -19.15 19.79
C GLN A 63 -14.76 -20.40 19.81
N ILE A 64 -14.90 -21.28 18.83
CA ILE A 64 -14.14 -22.55 18.76
C ILE A 64 -12.78 -22.33 18.07
N VAL A 65 -12.66 -21.26 17.28
CA VAL A 65 -11.59 -21.06 16.30
C VAL A 65 -10.79 -19.78 16.57
N ALA A 66 -11.03 -19.12 17.70
CA ALA A 66 -10.58 -17.75 17.97
C ALA A 66 -9.06 -17.51 17.81
N THR A 67 -8.24 -18.56 17.87
CA THR A 67 -6.78 -18.49 17.74
C THR A 67 -6.23 -19.10 16.45
N ASP A 68 -7.07 -19.70 15.60
CA ASP A 68 -6.65 -20.33 14.36
C ASP A 68 -6.94 -19.39 13.19
N ALA A 69 -5.87 -18.80 12.65
CA ALA A 69 -5.89 -17.86 11.55
C ALA A 69 -5.47 -18.49 10.21
N THR A 70 -5.53 -19.82 10.10
CA THR A 70 -5.00 -20.49 8.91
C THR A 70 -5.71 -20.02 7.64
N ALA A 71 -4.94 -19.54 6.67
CA ALA A 71 -5.48 -19.00 5.44
C ALA A 71 -5.75 -20.12 4.42
N GLU A 72 -6.68 -19.84 3.51
CA GLU A 72 -6.83 -20.56 2.25
C GLU A 72 -7.12 -19.56 1.14
N LEU A 73 -6.55 -19.81 -0.04
CA LEU A 73 -6.71 -18.97 -1.21
C LEU A 73 -7.71 -19.58 -2.19
N PHE A 74 -8.63 -18.76 -2.69
CA PHE A 74 -9.55 -19.14 -3.75
C PHE A 74 -9.50 -18.11 -4.89
N GLU A 75 -9.12 -18.58 -6.08
CA GLU A 75 -9.12 -17.76 -7.29
C GLU A 75 -10.25 -18.21 -8.23
N PHE A 76 -10.94 -17.24 -8.83
CA PHE A 76 -11.92 -17.52 -9.88
C PHE A 76 -11.95 -16.41 -10.92
N GLN A 77 -12.31 -16.80 -12.15
CA GLN A 77 -12.58 -15.85 -13.21
C GLN A 77 -13.98 -15.26 -13.01
N ALA A 78 -14.09 -13.93 -13.06
CA ALA A 78 -15.36 -13.21 -13.10
C ALA A 78 -15.50 -12.56 -14.49
N PRO A 79 -16.03 -13.29 -15.49
CA PRO A 79 -16.11 -12.77 -16.85
C PRO A 79 -16.86 -11.44 -16.91
N ARG A 80 -16.33 -10.47 -17.66
CA ARG A 80 -16.89 -9.12 -17.84
C ARG A 80 -16.87 -8.27 -16.58
N LEU A 81 -16.05 -8.61 -15.59
CA LEU A 81 -15.85 -7.77 -14.42
C LEU A 81 -15.42 -6.37 -14.86
N TRP A 82 -14.31 -6.26 -15.58
CA TRP A 82 -13.78 -4.96 -15.99
C TRP A 82 -14.61 -4.26 -17.06
N ASP A 83 -15.29 -5.00 -17.95
CA ASP A 83 -16.28 -4.41 -18.85
C ASP A 83 -17.38 -3.67 -18.07
N THR A 84 -17.88 -4.30 -17.00
CA THR A 84 -18.92 -3.74 -16.13
C THR A 84 -18.39 -2.59 -15.29
N ILE A 85 -17.22 -2.74 -14.67
CA ILE A 85 -16.57 -1.68 -13.89
C ILE A 85 -16.28 -0.46 -14.76
N ASN A 86 -15.71 -0.63 -15.95
CA ASN A 86 -15.43 0.46 -16.89
C ASN A 86 -16.71 1.12 -17.41
N LEU A 87 -17.82 0.37 -17.50
CA LEU A 87 -19.13 0.95 -17.79
C LEU A 87 -19.62 1.85 -16.65
N TRP A 88 -19.45 1.43 -15.39
CA TRP A 88 -19.85 2.24 -14.23
C TRP A 88 -18.98 3.47 -14.04
N VAL A 89 -17.66 3.33 -14.21
CA VAL A 89 -16.70 4.44 -14.19
C VAL A 89 -17.15 5.53 -15.17
N ARG A 90 -17.48 5.16 -16.41
CA ARG A 90 -17.97 6.11 -17.43
C ARG A 90 -19.37 6.65 -17.14
N SER A 91 -20.29 5.81 -16.66
CA SER A 91 -21.69 6.19 -16.45
C SER A 91 -21.90 7.07 -15.22
N TYR A 92 -21.07 6.91 -14.19
CA TYR A 92 -21.22 7.59 -12.90
C TYR A 92 -20.07 8.52 -12.54
N ASN A 93 -19.04 8.61 -13.38
CA ASN A 93 -17.84 9.41 -13.14
C ASN A 93 -17.18 9.06 -11.78
N CYS A 94 -17.07 7.76 -11.51
CA CYS A 94 -16.47 7.21 -10.29
C CYS A 94 -15.13 6.52 -10.59
N THR A 95 -14.32 6.24 -9.57
CA THR A 95 -13.08 5.47 -9.74
C THR A 95 -13.36 3.96 -9.83
N PRO A 96 -12.48 3.16 -10.46
CA PRO A 96 -12.59 1.70 -10.43
C PRO A 96 -12.71 1.12 -9.01
N PHE A 97 -11.96 1.70 -8.07
CA PHE A 97 -12.03 1.31 -6.66
C PHE A 97 -13.44 1.50 -6.09
N VAL A 98 -14.09 2.65 -6.32
CA VAL A 98 -15.46 2.90 -5.84
C VAL A 98 -16.45 1.90 -6.44
N ALA A 99 -16.31 1.58 -7.74
CA ALA A 99 -17.17 0.61 -8.40
C ALA A 99 -17.01 -0.80 -7.82
N LEU A 100 -15.76 -1.26 -7.61
CA LEU A 100 -15.46 -2.55 -6.97
C LEU A 100 -15.94 -2.57 -5.52
N LEU A 101 -15.70 -1.51 -4.75
CA LEU A 101 -16.18 -1.39 -3.38
C LEU A 101 -17.70 -1.50 -3.32
N MET A 102 -18.42 -0.87 -4.26
CA MET A 102 -19.88 -0.98 -4.34
C MET A 102 -20.35 -2.41 -4.65
N LEU A 103 -19.70 -3.09 -5.60
CA LEU A 103 -19.96 -4.50 -5.90
C LEU A 103 -19.79 -5.38 -4.66
N PHE A 104 -18.63 -5.30 -3.99
CA PHE A 104 -18.34 -6.12 -2.81
C PHE A 104 -19.20 -5.74 -1.60
N SER A 105 -19.47 -4.45 -1.39
CA SER A 105 -20.40 -3.99 -0.34
C SER A 105 -21.78 -4.62 -0.53
N ARG A 106 -22.28 -4.71 -1.77
CA ARG A 106 -23.57 -5.36 -2.08
C ARG A 106 -23.53 -6.86 -1.81
N VAL A 107 -22.45 -7.53 -2.22
CA VAL A 107 -22.27 -8.97 -2.01
C VAL A 107 -22.27 -9.28 -0.51
N PHE A 108 -21.41 -8.63 0.26
CA PHE A 108 -21.24 -8.93 1.68
C PHE A 108 -22.43 -8.47 2.52
N GLN A 109 -23.07 -7.34 2.19
CA GLN A 109 -24.34 -6.95 2.83
C GLN A 109 -25.46 -7.96 2.53
N SER A 110 -25.51 -8.56 1.32
CA SER A 110 -26.52 -9.59 1.02
C SER A 110 -26.30 -10.92 1.75
N LEU A 111 -25.06 -11.17 2.19
CA LEU A 111 -24.65 -12.40 2.85
C LEU A 111 -24.54 -12.27 4.37
N SER A 112 -24.56 -11.06 4.91
CA SER A 112 -24.39 -10.80 6.33
C SER A 112 -25.59 -11.26 7.17
N TYR A 113 -25.43 -11.31 8.49
CA TYR A 113 -26.51 -11.69 9.41
C TYR A 113 -27.72 -10.76 9.32
N ASP A 114 -27.49 -9.48 9.08
CA ASP A 114 -28.54 -8.50 8.85
C ASP A 114 -28.34 -7.77 7.53
N PRO A 115 -28.98 -8.22 6.44
CA PRO A 115 -28.90 -7.55 5.14
C PRO A 115 -29.50 -6.14 5.11
N LEU A 116 -30.23 -5.73 6.16
CA LEU A 116 -30.78 -4.38 6.29
C LEU A 116 -29.78 -3.40 6.88
N THR A 117 -28.71 -3.89 7.50
CA THR A 117 -27.64 -3.08 8.09
C THR A 117 -26.46 -3.00 7.13
N PRO A 118 -25.87 -1.81 6.90
CA PRO A 118 -24.64 -1.64 6.11
C PRO A 118 -23.54 -2.62 6.52
N PHE A 119 -22.83 -3.17 5.55
CA PHE A 119 -21.68 -4.04 5.81
C PHE A 119 -20.37 -3.25 5.71
N PRO A 120 -19.53 -3.23 6.77
CA PRO A 120 -18.27 -2.49 6.75
C PRO A 120 -17.18 -3.23 5.97
N ILE A 121 -16.54 -2.53 5.05
CA ILE A 121 -15.36 -3.01 4.31
C ILE A 121 -14.19 -2.08 4.57
N GLY A 122 -13.07 -2.67 5.00
CA GLY A 122 -11.81 -1.97 5.16
C GLY A 122 -11.02 -1.89 3.86
N PHE A 123 -10.17 -0.89 3.72
CA PHE A 123 -9.23 -0.76 2.61
C PHE A 123 -8.00 0.08 3.01
N PRO A 124 -6.83 -0.21 2.42
CA PRO A 124 -5.63 0.57 2.64
C PRO A 124 -5.68 1.91 1.88
N VAL A 125 -5.10 2.95 2.47
CA VAL A 125 -4.93 4.28 1.89
C VAL A 125 -3.45 4.63 1.92
N ASN A 126 -2.87 4.87 0.74
CA ASN A 126 -1.52 5.40 0.63
C ASN A 126 -1.55 6.88 1.02
N LEU A 127 -0.93 7.22 2.15
CA LEU A 127 -0.88 8.58 2.67
C LEU A 127 0.13 9.45 1.93
N ARG A 128 1.00 8.89 1.08
CA ARG A 128 2.03 9.67 0.39
C ARG A 128 1.40 10.75 -0.50
N PRO A 129 1.89 11.99 -0.47
CA PRO A 129 1.61 12.95 -1.51
C PRO A 129 2.45 12.60 -2.75
N GLN A 130 2.13 13.21 -3.89
CA GLN A 130 2.76 12.89 -5.17
C GLN A 130 4.30 13.05 -5.13
N GLU A 131 4.81 14.04 -4.40
CA GLU A 131 6.24 14.33 -4.28
C GLU A 131 7.00 13.22 -3.54
N LEU A 132 6.30 12.39 -2.75
CA LEU A 132 6.89 11.33 -1.95
C LEU A 132 6.51 9.93 -2.43
N TYR A 133 5.86 9.77 -3.59
CA TYR A 133 5.49 8.46 -4.14
C TYR A 133 6.66 7.49 -4.33
N ASN A 134 7.88 8.01 -4.49
CA ASN A 134 9.09 7.20 -4.66
C ASN A 134 9.91 7.03 -3.36
N SER A 135 9.34 7.34 -2.20
CA SER A 135 9.99 7.12 -0.90
C SER A 135 9.77 5.71 -0.38
N VAL A 136 10.83 5.08 0.14
CA VAL A 136 10.73 3.81 0.87
C VAL A 136 10.38 4.11 2.34
N GLY A 137 9.36 3.43 2.83
CA GLY A 137 8.84 3.59 4.19
C GLY A 137 7.47 2.97 4.35
N TYR A 138 6.92 3.03 5.56
CA TYR A 138 5.55 2.61 5.82
C TYR A 138 4.61 3.82 5.76
N GLY A 139 3.88 3.92 4.65
CA GLY A 139 3.02 5.04 4.27
C GLY A 139 1.54 4.70 4.16
N ILE A 140 1.13 3.51 4.59
CA ILE A 140 -0.25 3.04 4.49
C ILE A 140 -1.01 3.30 5.79
N SER A 141 -2.23 3.81 5.66
CA SER A 141 -3.26 3.76 6.71
C SER A 141 -4.38 2.82 6.28
N THR A 142 -5.21 2.39 7.24
CA THR A 142 -6.36 1.54 6.97
C THR A 142 -7.62 2.23 7.46
N VAL A 143 -8.58 2.41 6.56
CA VAL A 143 -9.89 3.00 6.87
C VAL A 143 -11.01 2.08 6.41
N MET A 144 -12.26 2.44 6.69
CA MET A 144 -13.42 1.65 6.33
C MET A 144 -14.54 2.49 5.73
N VAL A 145 -15.38 1.85 4.92
CA VAL A 145 -16.68 2.36 4.51
C VAL A 145 -17.77 1.34 4.83
N ALA A 146 -18.87 1.80 5.43
CA ALA A 146 -20.07 1.02 5.69
C ALA A 146 -21.24 1.85 5.17
N GLN A 147 -21.83 1.39 4.07
CA GLN A 147 -22.94 2.07 3.42
C GLN A 147 -24.06 1.10 3.09
N ASP A 148 -25.28 1.62 3.06
CA ASP A 148 -26.41 0.85 2.59
C ASP A 148 -26.37 0.75 1.06
N THR A 149 -26.25 -0.47 0.57
CA THR A 149 -26.20 -0.77 -0.86
C THR A 149 -27.55 -1.14 -1.44
N ARG A 150 -28.61 -1.17 -0.60
CA ARG A 150 -29.99 -1.39 -1.05
C ARG A 150 -30.47 -0.21 -1.88
N GLY A 151 -31.45 -0.48 -2.75
CA GLY A 151 -31.99 0.53 -3.68
C GLY A 151 -31.25 0.59 -5.02
N LYS A 152 -31.29 1.76 -5.65
CA LYS A 152 -30.78 1.98 -7.01
C LYS A 152 -29.25 2.06 -7.01
N LEU A 153 -28.62 1.39 -7.96
CA LEU A 153 -27.17 1.36 -8.10
C LEU A 153 -26.56 2.76 -8.24
N SER A 154 -27.23 3.67 -8.96
CA SER A 154 -26.77 5.06 -9.15
C SER A 154 -26.66 5.85 -7.85
N GLU A 155 -27.57 5.61 -6.90
CA GLU A 155 -27.56 6.27 -5.60
C GLU A 155 -26.47 5.65 -4.71
N GLY A 156 -26.36 4.32 -4.73
CA GLY A 156 -25.30 3.59 -4.04
C GLY A 156 -23.90 4.04 -4.46
N ILE A 157 -23.62 4.17 -5.76
CA ILE A 157 -22.31 4.63 -6.26
C ILE A 157 -22.02 6.07 -5.86
N LYS A 158 -23.01 6.97 -5.91
CA LYS A 158 -22.84 8.36 -5.46
C LYS A 158 -22.49 8.44 -3.98
N ASN A 159 -23.20 7.68 -3.15
CA ASN A 159 -22.90 7.58 -1.72
C ASN A 159 -21.50 7.00 -1.51
N ALA A 160 -21.14 5.94 -2.25
CA ALA A 160 -19.83 5.31 -2.17
C ALA A 160 -18.68 6.30 -2.47
N MET A 161 -18.83 7.15 -3.49
CA MET A 161 -17.84 8.18 -3.81
C MET A 161 -17.62 9.14 -2.64
N VAL A 162 -18.70 9.65 -2.05
CA VAL A 162 -18.62 10.58 -0.90
C VAL A 162 -17.97 9.88 0.30
N GLN A 163 -18.44 8.67 0.61
CA GLN A 163 -17.95 7.87 1.74
C GLN A 163 -16.45 7.56 1.62
N VAL A 164 -16.00 7.15 0.44
CA VAL A 164 -14.57 6.87 0.20
C VAL A 164 -13.75 8.15 0.30
N ALA A 165 -14.20 9.26 -0.31
CA ALA A 165 -13.48 10.53 -0.24
C ALA A 165 -13.36 11.04 1.20
N GLU A 166 -14.45 10.99 1.98
CA GLU A 166 -14.46 11.34 3.40
C GLU A 166 -13.52 10.44 4.21
N ALA A 167 -13.60 9.11 4.04
CA ALA A 167 -12.72 8.18 4.75
C ALA A 167 -11.24 8.40 4.42
N MET A 168 -10.91 8.65 3.15
CA MET A 168 -9.54 8.94 2.71
C MET A 168 -9.03 10.28 3.24
N ALA A 169 -9.89 11.31 3.29
CA ALA A 169 -9.51 12.63 3.82
C ALA A 169 -9.12 12.56 5.29
N HIS A 170 -9.72 11.64 6.06
CA HIS A 170 -9.46 11.47 7.49
C HIS A 170 -8.60 10.23 7.80
N ALA A 171 -7.84 9.73 6.81
CA ALA A 171 -7.03 8.51 6.94
C ALA A 171 -5.75 8.70 7.76
N PHE A 172 -5.38 9.92 8.16
CA PHE A 172 -4.18 10.13 8.99
C PHE A 172 -4.36 9.64 10.43
N LEU A 173 -5.59 9.50 10.90
CA LEU A 173 -5.86 8.86 12.18
C LEU A 173 -5.60 7.34 12.04
N PRO A 174 -4.72 6.74 12.87
CA PRO A 174 -4.42 5.32 12.82
C PRO A 174 -5.64 4.44 13.08
N TYR A 175 -5.64 3.23 12.50
CA TYR A 175 -6.74 2.28 12.64
C TYR A 175 -7.08 1.94 14.11
N ASP A 176 -6.09 1.87 15.01
CA ASP A 176 -6.28 1.59 16.43
C ASP A 176 -6.96 2.76 17.16
N GLU A 177 -6.59 4.01 16.86
CA GLU A 177 -7.31 5.19 17.36
C GLU A 177 -8.75 5.22 16.81
N ILE A 178 -9.00 4.82 15.56
CA ILE A 178 -10.36 4.67 15.02
C ILE A 178 -11.12 3.53 15.72
N LEU A 179 -10.44 2.42 16.03
CA LEU A 179 -11.02 1.24 16.65
C LEU A 179 -11.50 1.53 18.09
N GLU A 180 -10.74 2.32 18.85
CA GLU A 180 -11.11 2.75 20.20
C GLU A 180 -12.42 3.54 20.25
N LEU A 181 -12.79 4.18 19.14
CA LEU A 181 -14.07 4.89 19.00
C LEU A 181 -15.27 3.95 18.74
N SER A 182 -15.01 2.70 18.36
CA SER A 182 -16.07 1.71 18.11
C SER A 182 -16.57 1.09 19.41
N THR A 183 -17.87 1.19 19.64
CA THR A 183 -18.54 0.57 20.81
C THR A 183 -18.49 -0.96 20.79
N SER A 184 -18.28 -1.57 19.61
CA SER A 184 -18.19 -3.02 19.47
C SER A 184 -16.77 -3.58 19.65
N GLY A 185 -15.75 -2.72 19.73
CA GLY A 185 -14.34 -3.11 19.69
C GLY A 185 -13.93 -3.74 18.34
N LYS A 186 -14.73 -3.54 17.28
CA LYS A 186 -14.47 -4.01 15.90
C LYS A 186 -14.90 -2.96 14.89
N LEU A 187 -14.27 -2.94 13.72
CA LEU A 187 -14.62 -2.05 12.61
C LEU A 187 -15.05 -2.82 11.36
N PHE A 188 -14.25 -3.76 10.89
CA PHE A 188 -14.56 -4.58 9.73
C PHE A 188 -13.88 -5.95 9.84
N ALA A 189 -14.36 -6.90 9.05
CA ALA A 189 -13.77 -8.25 8.92
C ALA A 189 -13.30 -8.54 7.49
N VAL A 190 -13.71 -7.72 6.53
CA VAL A 190 -13.37 -7.87 5.12
C VAL A 190 -12.47 -6.73 4.68
N MET A 191 -11.33 -7.06 4.09
CA MET A 191 -10.39 -6.12 3.47
C MET A 191 -10.55 -6.17 1.94
N LEU A 192 -10.73 -5.01 1.30
CA LEU A 192 -10.70 -4.90 -0.16
C LEU A 192 -9.40 -4.23 -0.60
N MET A 193 -8.64 -4.93 -1.44
CA MET A 193 -7.41 -4.44 -2.04
C MET A 193 -7.59 -4.35 -3.56
N LEU A 194 -7.54 -3.12 -4.07
CA LEU A 194 -7.31 -2.86 -5.49
C LEU A 194 -5.81 -2.60 -5.64
N ASP A 195 -5.06 -3.66 -5.83
CA ASP A 195 -3.65 -3.54 -6.15
C ASP A 195 -3.29 -4.61 -7.16
N ASN A 196 -2.33 -4.28 -8.00
CA ASN A 196 -1.72 -5.23 -8.92
C ASN A 196 -0.84 -6.17 -8.09
N TYR A 197 -1.48 -7.12 -7.39
CA TYR A 197 -0.86 -8.35 -6.88
C TYR A 197 -0.38 -9.27 -8.00
N SER A 198 -0.40 -8.80 -9.25
CA SER A 198 0.56 -9.28 -10.22
C SER A 198 1.93 -9.09 -9.58
N VAL A 199 2.52 -10.22 -9.17
CA VAL A 199 3.92 -10.54 -9.41
C VAL A 199 4.57 -9.38 -10.15
N TYR A 200 5.44 -8.61 -9.50
CA TYR A 200 6.30 -7.70 -10.25
C TYR A 200 7.11 -8.60 -11.18
N GLU A 201 6.59 -8.83 -12.37
CA GLU A 201 7.25 -9.46 -13.49
C GLU A 201 8.04 -8.36 -14.15
N SER A 202 9.31 -8.31 -13.76
CA SER A 202 10.33 -7.75 -14.62
C SER A 202 11.11 -8.88 -15.26
N GLU A 203 11.88 -8.58 -16.29
CA GLU A 203 12.81 -9.55 -16.89
C GLU A 203 13.79 -10.15 -15.85
N ILE A 204 13.92 -9.51 -14.68
CA ILE A 204 14.91 -9.82 -13.64
C ILE A 204 14.26 -10.19 -12.28
N PHE A 205 13.00 -9.83 -11.99
CA PHE A 205 12.24 -10.18 -10.79
C PHE A 205 10.82 -10.69 -11.14
N THR A 206 10.29 -11.62 -10.37
CA THR A 206 9.02 -12.33 -10.54
C THR A 206 8.71 -12.63 -9.09
N VAL A 207 7.97 -11.72 -8.46
CA VAL A 207 7.55 -11.90 -7.08
C VAL A 207 6.41 -12.90 -7.09
N GLU A 208 6.70 -14.20 -6.98
CA GLU A 208 5.61 -15.17 -6.77
C GLU A 208 5.09 -14.94 -5.34
N PRO A 209 3.83 -14.47 -5.15
CA PRO A 209 3.26 -14.42 -3.82
C PRO A 209 3.13 -15.86 -3.34
N GLU A 210 3.87 -16.22 -2.31
CA GLU A 210 3.64 -17.47 -1.60
C GLU A 210 2.27 -17.40 -0.94
N GLU A 211 1.52 -18.51 -0.96
CA GLU A 211 0.25 -18.59 -0.23
C GLU A 211 0.57 -18.38 1.25
N ALA A 212 0.03 -17.32 1.84
CA ALA A 212 0.23 -17.07 3.26
C ALA A 212 -0.34 -18.23 4.06
N GLU A 213 0.40 -18.77 5.03
CA GLU A 213 -0.14 -19.81 5.92
C GLU A 213 -1.21 -19.25 6.87
N VAL A 214 -1.14 -17.95 7.16
CA VAL A 214 -2.02 -17.22 8.08
C VAL A 214 -2.57 -15.96 7.42
N THR A 215 -3.83 -15.63 7.71
CA THR A 215 -4.50 -14.43 7.20
C THR A 215 -4.76 -13.41 8.30
N LYS A 216 -4.66 -12.12 7.95
CA LYS A 216 -4.88 -10.98 8.87
C LYS A 216 -6.36 -10.62 9.06
N PHE A 217 -7.20 -11.03 8.10
CA PHE A 217 -8.62 -10.68 8.08
C PHE A 217 -9.45 -11.96 7.93
N GLU A 218 -10.74 -11.88 8.29
CA GLU A 218 -11.63 -13.02 8.06
C GLU A 218 -11.71 -13.35 6.56
N ILE A 219 -11.75 -12.30 5.72
CA ILE A 219 -11.68 -12.37 4.27
C ILE A 219 -10.88 -11.17 3.72
N SER A 220 -9.94 -11.44 2.83
CA SER A 220 -9.25 -10.44 2.01
C SER A 220 -9.59 -10.66 0.55
N VAL A 221 -10.09 -9.61 -0.11
CA VAL A 221 -10.44 -9.62 -1.53
C VAL A 221 -9.39 -8.84 -2.29
N TYR A 222 -8.84 -9.48 -3.32
CA TYR A 222 -7.86 -8.91 -4.22
C TYR A 222 -8.43 -8.83 -5.63
N ALA A 223 -8.41 -7.64 -6.20
CA ALA A 223 -8.69 -7.40 -7.61
C ALA A 223 -7.54 -6.59 -8.20
N ALA A 224 -7.08 -6.98 -9.40
CA ALA A 224 -6.08 -6.25 -10.15
C ALA A 224 -6.74 -5.46 -11.28
N GLN A 225 -6.14 -4.33 -11.65
CA GLN A 225 -6.70 -3.47 -12.70
C GLN A 225 -6.65 -4.18 -14.05
N ASP A 226 -7.76 -4.15 -14.79
CA ASP A 226 -7.93 -4.75 -16.12
C ASP A 226 -7.70 -6.28 -16.15
N ASP A 227 -7.77 -6.95 -14.99
CA ASP A 227 -7.78 -8.41 -14.84
C ASP A 227 -9.12 -8.89 -14.26
N ASP A 228 -9.85 -9.70 -15.03
CA ASP A 228 -11.15 -10.27 -14.64
C ASP A 228 -11.03 -11.38 -13.56
N LYS A 229 -9.81 -11.70 -13.12
CA LYS A 229 -9.58 -12.62 -12.01
C LYS A 229 -9.80 -11.95 -10.66
N ILE A 230 -10.59 -12.60 -9.80
CA ILE A 230 -10.74 -12.22 -8.40
C ILE A 230 -10.08 -13.29 -7.55
N ARG A 231 -9.30 -12.85 -6.56
CA ARG A 231 -8.68 -13.71 -5.56
C ARG A 231 -9.28 -13.38 -4.19
N ILE A 232 -9.68 -14.41 -3.46
CA ILE A 232 -10.23 -14.32 -2.11
C ILE A 232 -9.34 -15.17 -1.20
N GLU A 233 -8.62 -14.53 -0.29
CA GLU A 233 -7.98 -15.18 0.85
C GLU A 233 -8.97 -15.16 2.01
N TYR A 234 -9.11 -16.26 2.74
CA TYR A 234 -10.03 -16.35 3.87
C TYR A 234 -9.49 -17.22 4.99
N ASN A 235 -9.95 -16.97 6.21
CA ASN A 235 -9.67 -17.85 7.34
C ASN A 235 -10.44 -19.18 7.15
N LYS A 236 -9.74 -20.24 6.77
CA LYS A 236 -10.32 -21.56 6.44
C LYS A 236 -10.93 -22.25 7.65
N SER A 237 -10.52 -21.82 8.84
CA SER A 237 -11.05 -22.33 10.08
C SER A 237 -12.40 -21.67 10.40
N LEU A 238 -12.67 -20.46 9.90
CA LEU A 238 -13.99 -19.81 9.98
C LEU A 238 -14.94 -20.16 8.83
N PHE A 239 -14.44 -20.23 7.60
CA PHE A 239 -15.27 -20.45 6.40
C PHE A 239 -14.88 -21.74 5.69
N ASP A 240 -15.87 -22.41 5.10
CA ASP A 240 -15.63 -23.48 4.14
C ASP A 240 -15.59 -22.92 2.69
N LYS A 241 -15.18 -23.78 1.76
CA LYS A 241 -15.19 -23.46 0.34
C LYS A 241 -16.59 -23.11 -0.15
N ASP A 242 -17.64 -23.72 0.36
CA ASP A 242 -19.00 -23.52 -0.13
C ASP A 242 -19.47 -22.07 0.09
N PHE A 243 -19.09 -21.46 1.23
CA PHE A 243 -19.34 -20.04 1.48
C PHE A 243 -18.65 -19.15 0.43
N ILE A 244 -17.38 -19.43 0.12
CA ILE A 244 -16.60 -18.65 -0.84
C ILE A 244 -17.12 -18.83 -2.28
N HIS A 245 -17.52 -20.05 -2.65
CA HIS A 245 -18.20 -20.31 -3.92
C HIS A 245 -19.53 -19.57 -4.02
N LYS A 246 -20.27 -19.44 -2.90
CA LYS A 246 -21.50 -18.64 -2.86
C LYS A 246 -21.21 -17.16 -3.11
N CYS A 247 -20.14 -16.59 -2.54
CA CYS A 247 -19.68 -15.23 -2.85
C CYS A 247 -19.40 -15.06 -4.35
N ALA A 248 -18.59 -15.95 -4.93
CA ALA A 248 -18.25 -15.94 -6.36
C ALA A 248 -19.50 -15.99 -7.26
N ARG A 249 -20.46 -16.87 -6.94
CA ARG A 249 -21.72 -16.97 -7.69
C ARG A 249 -22.56 -15.70 -7.60
N ILE A 250 -22.65 -15.06 -6.43
CA ILE A 250 -23.38 -13.80 -6.28
C ILE A 250 -22.71 -12.69 -7.09
N ILE A 251 -21.37 -12.63 -7.10
CA ILE A 251 -20.62 -11.69 -7.94
C ILE A 251 -20.99 -11.87 -9.41
N SER A 252 -20.95 -13.11 -9.93
CA SER A 252 -21.33 -13.39 -11.33
C SER A 252 -22.77 -12.97 -11.63
N VAL A 253 -23.72 -13.29 -10.75
CA VAL A 253 -25.13 -12.90 -10.91
C VAL A 253 -25.31 -11.38 -10.91
N LEU A 254 -24.61 -10.66 -10.04
CA LEU A 254 -24.66 -9.21 -9.98
C LEU A 254 -24.07 -8.56 -11.24
N LEU A 255 -22.92 -9.05 -11.71
CA LEU A 255 -22.31 -8.57 -12.97
C LEU A 255 -23.25 -8.80 -14.16
N GLU A 256 -23.88 -9.97 -14.26
CA GLU A 256 -24.87 -10.27 -15.30
C GLU A 256 -26.09 -9.36 -15.21
N ASN A 257 -26.70 -9.21 -14.03
CA ASN A 257 -27.91 -8.40 -13.85
C ASN A 257 -27.65 -6.92 -14.10
N TRP A 258 -26.55 -6.38 -13.60
CA TRP A 258 -26.22 -4.98 -13.79
C TRP A 258 -25.85 -4.68 -15.22
N SER A 259 -25.14 -5.58 -15.94
CA SER A 259 -24.93 -5.40 -17.38
C SER A 259 -26.24 -5.23 -18.17
N ARG A 260 -27.35 -5.82 -17.69
CA ARG A 260 -28.69 -5.65 -18.29
C ARG A 260 -29.38 -4.36 -17.88
N GLU A 261 -29.23 -3.92 -16.63
CA GLU A 261 -29.77 -2.64 -16.12
C GLU A 261 -29.21 -1.44 -16.89
N PHE A 262 -27.97 -1.53 -17.40
CA PHE A 262 -27.33 -0.49 -18.22
C PHE A 262 -27.58 -0.59 -19.72
N SER A 263 -28.35 -1.58 -20.19
CA SER A 263 -28.66 -1.74 -21.62
C SER A 263 -29.54 -0.63 -22.20
N THR A 264 -30.05 0.30 -21.38
CA THR A 264 -30.99 1.35 -21.84
C THR A 264 -30.64 2.80 -21.48
N THR A 265 -29.48 3.09 -20.88
CA THR A 265 -29.11 4.51 -20.67
C THR A 265 -27.60 4.71 -20.77
N VAL A 266 -27.11 4.73 -22.00
CA VAL A 266 -25.79 5.31 -22.29
C VAL A 266 -25.97 6.83 -22.30
N CYS A 267 -25.38 7.52 -21.34
CA CYS A 267 -25.19 8.97 -21.47
C CYS A 267 -24.35 9.22 -22.73
N THR A 268 -24.97 9.88 -23.71
CA THR A 268 -24.33 10.28 -24.95
C THR A 268 -23.12 11.15 -24.66
N ALA A 269 -21.97 10.76 -25.22
CA ALA A 269 -20.76 11.56 -25.21
C ALA A 269 -21.02 12.97 -25.74
N PHE A 270 -20.45 13.98 -25.06
CA PHE A 270 -20.46 15.34 -25.57
C PHE A 270 -19.49 15.44 -26.75
N THR A 271 -20.02 15.75 -27.93
CA THR A 271 -19.23 15.95 -29.15
C THR A 271 -19.08 17.44 -29.41
N HIS A 272 -17.85 17.96 -29.40
CA HIS A 272 -17.56 19.29 -29.92
C HIS A 272 -16.36 19.22 -30.87
N LYS A 273 -16.56 19.64 -32.12
CA LYS A 273 -15.52 19.74 -33.17
C LYS A 273 -14.65 18.48 -33.36
N SER A 274 -15.29 17.31 -33.38
CA SER A 274 -14.67 16.04 -33.80
C SER A 274 -13.63 15.43 -32.83
N CYS A 275 -13.59 15.87 -31.57
CA CYS A 275 -12.75 15.27 -30.54
C CYS A 275 -13.57 14.80 -29.32
N ILE A 276 -13.21 13.64 -28.78
CA ILE A 276 -13.66 13.11 -27.49
C ILE A 276 -12.55 13.44 -26.49
N TYR A 277 -12.89 14.03 -25.34
CA TYR A 277 -11.93 14.34 -24.28
C TYR A 277 -12.28 13.59 -23.00
N ASP A 278 -11.31 12.94 -22.36
CA ASP A 278 -11.40 12.36 -21.01
C ASP A 278 -10.43 13.06 -20.03
N ALA A 279 -10.69 12.98 -18.73
CA ALA A 279 -9.87 13.51 -17.64
C ALA A 279 -8.42 12.98 -17.65
N ASN A 280 -8.17 11.84 -18.30
CA ASN A 280 -6.81 11.31 -18.50
C ASN A 280 -5.99 12.06 -19.58
N ASP A 281 -6.64 12.77 -20.50
CA ASP A 281 -5.94 13.54 -21.54
C ASP A 281 -5.36 14.86 -21.01
N VAL A 282 -6.00 15.43 -19.97
CA VAL A 282 -5.51 16.63 -19.28
C VAL A 282 -4.32 16.30 -18.35
N ARG A 283 -4.30 15.10 -17.77
CA ARG A 283 -3.22 14.64 -16.88
C ARG A 283 -1.88 14.45 -17.61
N LYS A 284 -1.91 14.04 -18.89
CA LYS A 284 -0.70 13.91 -19.76
C LYS A 284 -0.13 15.24 -20.27
N MET A 285 -0.86 16.35 -20.15
CA MET A 285 -0.41 17.66 -20.63
C MET A 285 0.36 18.49 -19.57
N LEU A 286 0.45 18.00 -18.33
CA LEU A 286 1.15 18.66 -17.22
C LEU A 286 2.49 17.97 -16.87
N GLU A 287 2.88 16.92 -17.60
CA GLU A 287 4.14 16.20 -17.42
C GLU A 287 5.46 16.93 -17.78
N PRO A 288 5.51 18.08 -18.48
CA PRO A 288 6.80 18.63 -18.89
C PRO A 288 7.23 19.83 -18.04
N LEU A 289 7.36 19.66 -16.72
CA LEU A 289 8.21 20.55 -15.91
C LEU A 289 9.07 19.72 -14.96
N LYS A 290 10.25 19.34 -15.46
CA LYS A 290 11.33 18.73 -14.68
C LYS A 290 11.90 19.74 -13.69
N LEU A 291 11.27 19.83 -12.52
CA LEU A 291 11.85 20.39 -11.30
C LEU A 291 11.55 19.41 -10.14
N SER A 292 11.95 18.16 -10.32
CA SER A 292 11.62 17.06 -9.40
C SER A 292 12.20 17.20 -7.98
N ASP A 293 13.07 18.17 -7.72
CA ASP A 293 13.83 18.26 -6.47
C ASP A 293 13.81 19.66 -5.83
N ALA A 294 12.91 20.55 -6.27
CA ALA A 294 12.77 21.89 -5.72
C ALA A 294 11.29 22.32 -5.62
N ASN A 295 10.81 22.53 -4.40
CA ASN A 295 9.50 23.14 -4.15
C ASN A 295 9.62 24.67 -4.24
N ILE A 296 8.72 25.30 -4.99
CA ILE A 296 8.67 26.77 -5.12
C ILE A 296 7.38 27.25 -4.45
N THR A 297 7.51 28.03 -3.39
CA THR A 297 6.39 28.67 -2.69
C THR A 297 6.50 30.19 -2.84
N THR A 298 5.38 30.89 -2.69
CA THR A 298 5.36 32.36 -2.67
C THR A 298 5.03 32.80 -1.24
N SER A 299 5.89 33.61 -0.62
CA SER A 299 5.62 34.15 0.71
C SER A 299 4.50 35.20 0.66
N ALA A 300 3.96 35.55 1.84
CA ALA A 300 2.93 36.59 2.02
C ALA A 300 3.33 37.97 1.42
N ASP A 301 4.61 38.17 1.10
CA ASP A 301 5.17 39.43 0.58
C ASP A 301 5.43 39.37 -0.95
N ASN A 302 4.83 38.42 -1.67
CA ASN A 302 5.05 38.17 -3.11
C ASN A 302 6.51 37.83 -3.47
N GLN A 303 7.26 37.20 -2.55
CA GLN A 303 8.62 36.73 -2.81
C GLN A 303 8.64 35.21 -3.08
N LEU A 304 9.41 34.77 -4.07
CA LEU A 304 9.62 33.34 -4.36
C LEU A 304 10.58 32.72 -3.34
N GLN A 305 10.13 31.65 -2.68
CA GLN A 305 10.93 30.76 -1.85
C GLN A 305 11.13 29.44 -2.59
N LEU A 306 12.37 28.92 -2.53
CA LEU A 306 12.73 27.65 -3.15
C LEU A 306 13.30 26.73 -2.07
N THR A 307 12.70 25.55 -1.91
CA THR A 307 13.05 24.55 -0.90
C THR A 307 13.54 23.28 -1.60
N CYS A 308 14.80 22.90 -1.38
CA CYS A 308 15.47 21.76 -2.02
C CYS A 308 16.08 20.80 -0.98
N SER A 309 16.27 19.52 -1.33
CA SER A 309 17.04 18.56 -0.51
C SER A 309 18.54 18.77 -0.69
N SER A 310 19.31 18.79 0.39
CA SER A 310 20.76 19.01 0.35
C SER A 310 21.58 17.82 -0.13
N ASP A 311 20.96 16.65 -0.28
CA ASP A 311 21.71 15.39 -0.42
C ASP A 311 21.92 14.98 -1.88
N THR A 312 21.42 15.77 -2.84
CA THR A 312 21.53 15.51 -4.28
C THR A 312 22.14 16.65 -5.10
N VAL A 313 22.27 17.85 -4.54
CA VAL A 313 22.87 19.01 -5.24
C VAL A 313 23.74 19.79 -4.26
N SER A 314 25.01 19.99 -4.61
CA SER A 314 25.91 20.80 -3.81
C SER A 314 25.40 22.25 -3.72
N ALA A 315 25.64 22.93 -2.59
CA ALA A 315 25.26 24.35 -2.43
C ALA A 315 25.83 25.23 -3.56
N GLU A 316 27.00 24.87 -4.11
CA GLU A 316 27.64 25.55 -5.25
C GLU A 316 26.88 25.36 -6.58
N GLU A 317 26.29 24.20 -6.85
CA GLU A 317 25.50 23.95 -8.08
C GLU A 317 24.14 24.64 -8.07
N ILE A 318 23.53 24.76 -6.89
CA ILE A 318 22.32 25.55 -6.68
C ILE A 318 22.62 27.03 -6.97
N GLU A 319 23.70 27.58 -6.39
CA GLU A 319 24.11 28.96 -6.64
C GLU A 319 24.48 29.23 -8.11
N LYS A 320 25.12 28.26 -8.78
CA LYS A 320 25.49 28.37 -10.20
C LYS A 320 24.26 28.40 -11.11
N THR A 321 23.23 27.62 -10.79
CA THR A 321 21.97 27.57 -11.56
C THR A 321 21.10 28.80 -11.31
N LEU A 322 21.05 29.30 -10.07
CA LEU A 322 20.29 30.50 -9.68
C LEU A 322 20.85 31.81 -10.26
N LYS A 323 22.13 31.84 -10.67
CA LYS A 323 22.75 33.00 -11.35
C LYS A 323 22.16 33.28 -12.73
N HIS A 324 21.51 32.31 -13.37
CA HIS A 324 20.91 32.46 -14.70
C HIS A 324 19.48 33.05 -14.70
N LEU A 325 18.86 33.24 -13.54
CA LEU A 325 17.52 33.85 -13.42
C LEU A 325 17.60 35.39 -13.46
N PRO A 326 16.66 36.08 -14.16
CA PRO A 326 16.58 37.53 -14.16
C PRO A 326 16.21 38.09 -12.77
N LEU A 327 16.52 39.36 -12.56
CA LEU A 327 16.57 40.04 -11.25
C LEU A 327 15.28 40.11 -10.38
N PRO A 328 14.07 39.74 -10.83
CA PRO A 328 12.95 39.54 -9.89
C PRO A 328 12.80 38.10 -9.35
N LEU A 329 13.57 37.11 -9.84
CA LEU A 329 13.37 35.68 -9.53
C LEU A 329 14.48 35.05 -8.66
N ARG A 330 15.43 35.83 -8.13
CA ARG A 330 16.51 35.28 -7.28
C ARG A 330 16.07 35.20 -5.81
N PRO A 331 16.01 34.01 -5.19
CA PRO A 331 15.67 33.87 -3.78
C PRO A 331 16.80 34.45 -2.90
N LYS A 332 16.44 35.23 -1.88
CA LYS A 332 17.40 35.90 -0.97
C LYS A 332 17.86 35.05 0.21
N LYS A 333 17.25 33.90 0.46
CA LYS A 333 17.60 33.02 1.56
C LYS A 333 17.41 31.57 1.15
N ILE A 334 18.49 30.80 1.19
CA ILE A 334 18.51 29.36 1.01
C ILE A 334 18.62 28.77 2.41
N ILE A 335 17.66 27.95 2.82
CA ILE A 335 17.70 27.23 4.10
C ILE A 335 18.06 25.78 3.76
N VAL A 336 19.22 25.37 4.24
CA VAL A 336 19.68 23.98 4.19
C VAL A 336 19.62 23.46 5.63
N GLU A 337 18.73 22.51 5.89
CA GLU A 337 18.73 21.81 7.18
C GLU A 337 19.74 20.66 7.12
N PRO A 338 20.72 20.61 8.03
CA PRO A 338 21.69 19.53 8.07
C PRO A 338 21.04 18.22 8.54
N THR A 339 21.37 17.10 7.89
CA THR A 339 21.18 15.76 8.43
C THR A 339 22.01 15.60 9.70
N ARG A 340 21.33 15.55 10.85
CA ARG A 340 21.92 15.07 12.09
C ARG A 340 21.26 13.75 12.43
N SER A 341 22.08 12.70 12.58
CA SER A 341 21.67 11.44 13.19
C SER A 341 21.27 11.73 14.64
N PHE A 342 19.97 11.87 14.87
CA PHE A 342 19.36 11.82 16.20
C PHE A 342 18.33 10.71 16.19
N CYS A 343 18.07 10.12 17.35
CA CYS A 343 16.90 9.27 17.57
C CYS A 343 15.64 10.10 17.33
N TYR A 344 14.66 9.56 16.62
CA TYR A 344 13.36 10.21 16.40
C TYR A 344 12.21 9.23 16.67
N PRO A 345 11.02 9.72 17.06
CA PRO A 345 9.88 8.86 17.32
C PRO A 345 9.38 8.17 16.05
N LEU A 346 8.61 7.10 16.19
CA LEU A 346 7.90 6.48 15.06
C LEU A 346 6.79 7.40 14.55
N SER A 347 6.50 7.34 13.24
CA SER A 347 5.22 7.88 12.75
C SER A 347 4.07 7.10 13.37
N LYS A 348 2.85 7.65 13.40
CA LYS A 348 1.71 6.95 14.00
C LYS A 348 1.38 5.64 13.28
N GLN A 349 1.56 5.60 11.96
CA GLN A 349 1.43 4.38 11.16
C GLN A 349 2.53 3.36 11.52
N GLN A 350 3.78 3.79 11.68
CA GLN A 350 4.86 2.90 12.12
C GLN A 350 4.66 2.41 13.55
N LEU A 351 4.15 3.25 14.46
CA LEU A 351 3.88 2.90 15.85
C LEU A 351 2.83 1.79 15.96
N GLN A 352 1.74 1.91 15.21
CA GLN A 352 0.76 0.84 15.07
C GLN A 352 1.42 -0.45 14.55
N MET A 353 2.20 -0.34 13.47
CA MET A 353 2.87 -1.50 12.88
C MET A 353 3.87 -2.15 13.84
N TYR A 354 4.57 -1.37 14.67
CA TYR A 354 5.49 -1.84 15.70
C TYR A 354 4.75 -2.75 16.69
N TYR A 355 3.64 -2.28 17.27
CA TYR A 355 2.88 -3.08 18.23
C TYR A 355 2.22 -4.31 17.61
N LEU A 356 1.69 -4.21 16.39
CA LEU A 356 1.15 -5.35 15.65
C LEU A 356 2.22 -6.43 15.41
N SER A 357 3.43 -6.00 15.03
CA SER A 357 4.56 -6.91 14.79
C SER A 357 5.10 -7.54 16.08
N LEU A 358 4.90 -6.93 17.25
CA LEU A 358 5.19 -7.56 18.54
C LEU A 358 4.19 -8.67 18.91
N GLN A 359 2.93 -8.53 18.48
CA GLN A 359 1.88 -9.52 18.71
C GLN A 359 2.01 -10.73 17.77
N ASP A 360 2.33 -10.46 16.50
CA ASP A 360 2.59 -11.48 15.48
C ASP A 360 3.86 -11.17 14.68
N PRO A 361 5.04 -11.66 15.13
CA PRO A 361 6.32 -11.34 14.51
C PRO A 361 6.55 -11.93 13.12
N VAL A 362 5.66 -12.80 12.64
CA VAL A 362 5.77 -13.45 11.32
C VAL A 362 4.81 -12.80 10.32
N ALA A 363 3.57 -12.47 10.71
CA ALA A 363 2.55 -11.94 9.80
C ALA A 363 2.94 -10.61 9.12
N TYR A 364 3.90 -9.86 9.67
CA TYR A 364 4.36 -8.58 9.12
C TYR A 364 5.73 -8.66 8.44
N VAL A 365 6.28 -9.87 8.28
CA VAL A 365 7.42 -10.12 7.39
C VAL A 365 6.90 -10.18 5.96
N LEU A 366 7.50 -9.40 5.08
CA LEU A 366 7.23 -9.36 3.65
C LEU A 366 8.32 -10.14 2.91
N PRO A 367 8.03 -11.39 2.46
CA PRO A 367 8.97 -12.20 1.69
C PRO A 367 8.90 -11.87 0.19
N PHE A 368 10.04 -11.89 -0.48
CA PHE A 368 10.18 -11.69 -1.92
C PHE A 368 11.14 -12.71 -2.49
N CYS A 369 10.62 -13.62 -3.30
CA CYS A 369 11.40 -14.67 -3.95
C CYS A 369 11.64 -14.32 -5.42
N LYS A 370 12.83 -14.62 -5.95
CA LYS A 370 13.11 -14.60 -7.39
C LYS A 370 14.10 -15.67 -7.81
N LYS A 371 13.71 -16.45 -8.81
CA LYS A 371 14.59 -17.33 -9.59
C LYS A 371 15.43 -16.57 -10.61
N PHE A 372 16.75 -16.73 -10.54
CA PHE A 372 17.74 -16.19 -11.46
C PHE A 372 18.42 -17.31 -12.26
N PRO A 373 18.73 -17.10 -13.55
CA PRO A 373 19.56 -18.03 -14.32
C PRO A 373 20.95 -18.23 -13.70
N LYS A 374 21.57 -19.40 -13.87
CA LYS A 374 22.93 -19.68 -13.36
C LYS A 374 24.04 -18.74 -13.86
N ARG A 375 23.82 -18.02 -14.97
CA ARG A 375 24.75 -17.00 -15.48
C ARG A 375 24.79 -15.72 -14.64
N THR A 376 23.81 -15.51 -13.76
CA THR A 376 23.76 -14.35 -12.88
C THR A 376 24.92 -14.38 -11.89
N SER A 377 25.65 -13.27 -11.76
CA SER A 377 26.71 -13.11 -10.76
C SER A 377 26.12 -12.78 -9.39
N PRO A 378 26.22 -13.66 -8.38
CA PRO A 378 25.74 -13.36 -7.03
C PRO A 378 26.43 -12.13 -6.42
N LYS A 379 27.70 -11.91 -6.78
CA LYS A 379 28.47 -10.73 -6.38
C LYS A 379 27.85 -9.43 -6.91
N ASN A 380 27.37 -9.43 -8.16
CA ASN A 380 26.72 -8.25 -8.73
C ASN A 380 25.37 -8.01 -8.07
N LEU A 381 24.61 -9.06 -7.77
CA LEU A 381 23.34 -8.94 -7.04
C LEU A 381 23.54 -8.40 -5.64
N HIS A 382 24.54 -8.90 -4.90
CA HIS A 382 24.88 -8.39 -3.58
C HIS A 382 25.32 -6.93 -3.63
N GLY A 383 26.13 -6.56 -4.63
CA GLY A 383 26.51 -5.17 -4.88
C GLY A 383 25.30 -4.26 -5.15
N ALA A 384 24.34 -4.72 -5.96
CA ALA A 384 23.11 -3.99 -6.24
C ALA A 384 22.22 -3.85 -5.00
N LEU A 385 22.13 -4.90 -4.16
CA LEU A 385 21.42 -4.87 -2.88
C LEU A 385 22.04 -3.83 -1.93
N LEU A 386 23.36 -3.87 -1.72
CA LEU A 386 24.03 -2.90 -0.85
C LEU A 386 23.90 -1.47 -1.38
N ASN A 387 23.91 -1.28 -2.70
CA ASN A 387 23.66 0.01 -3.33
C ASN A 387 22.21 0.50 -3.15
N ALA A 388 21.24 -0.41 -3.07
CA ALA A 388 19.86 -0.06 -2.73
C ALA A 388 19.74 0.33 -1.24
N VAL A 389 20.36 -0.45 -0.34
CA VAL A 389 20.43 -0.15 1.10
C VAL A 389 21.09 1.21 1.37
N GLN A 390 22.18 1.52 0.66
CA GLN A 390 22.84 2.82 0.76
C GLN A 390 21.92 3.99 0.37
N ARG A 391 21.07 3.79 -0.64
CA ARG A 391 20.18 4.83 -1.19
C ARG A 391 18.92 5.05 -0.36
N HIS A 392 18.40 4.01 0.27
CA HIS A 392 17.14 4.04 1.00
C HIS A 392 17.43 4.04 2.50
N GLU A 393 17.27 5.20 3.14
CA GLU A 393 17.59 5.37 4.57
C GLU A 393 16.79 4.41 5.45
N MET A 394 15.52 4.17 5.09
CA MET A 394 14.65 3.28 5.83
C MET A 394 15.14 1.81 5.86
N LEU A 395 15.91 1.37 4.86
CA LEU A 395 16.54 0.04 4.87
C LEU A 395 17.72 -0.07 5.84
N ARG A 396 18.18 1.07 6.37
CA ARG A 396 19.23 1.20 7.38
C ARG A 396 18.68 1.68 8.71
N THR A 397 17.36 1.79 8.84
CA THR A 397 16.71 2.23 10.06
C THR A 397 16.56 1.05 11.01
N ILE A 398 16.99 1.26 12.25
CA ILE A 398 16.73 0.35 13.38
C ILE A 398 15.68 0.96 14.31
N PHE A 399 14.98 0.11 15.04
CA PHE A 399 13.95 0.48 16.02
C PHE A 399 14.40 0.02 17.41
N PHE A 400 14.11 0.80 18.44
CA PHE A 400 14.52 0.52 19.82
C PHE A 400 13.67 1.33 20.79
N GLU A 401 13.70 1.03 22.07
CA GLU A 401 12.91 1.74 23.09
C GLU A 401 13.79 2.67 23.92
N ILE A 402 13.29 3.88 24.18
CA ILE A 402 13.84 4.83 25.15
C ILE A 402 12.75 5.08 26.18
N GLU A 403 13.00 4.73 27.45
CA GLU A 403 12.03 4.91 28.55
C GLU A 403 10.64 4.27 28.28
N GLY A 404 10.62 3.17 27.53
CA GLY A 404 9.39 2.45 27.15
C GLY A 404 8.69 2.97 25.89
N GLU A 405 9.22 4.03 25.27
CA GLU A 405 8.68 4.57 24.02
C GLU A 405 9.52 4.12 22.81
N PRO A 406 8.91 3.54 21.77
CA PRO A 406 9.63 3.13 20.58
C PRO A 406 10.14 4.35 19.80
N ASN A 407 11.39 4.27 19.40
CA ASN A 407 12.15 5.24 18.64
C ASN A 407 12.86 4.54 17.48
N GLN A 408 13.36 5.33 16.55
CA GLN A 408 14.10 4.83 15.41
C GLN A 408 15.32 5.71 15.09
N MET A 409 16.30 5.12 14.40
CA MET A 409 17.53 5.80 14.00
C MET A 409 18.05 5.19 12.71
N VAL A 410 18.54 6.04 11.80
CA VAL A 410 19.24 5.59 10.59
C VAL A 410 20.69 5.27 10.93
N THR A 411 21.13 4.04 10.71
CA THR A 411 22.50 3.62 10.98
C THR A 411 23.41 3.83 9.77
N SER A 412 24.72 3.81 9.99
CA SER A 412 25.71 3.82 8.91
C SER A 412 25.70 2.51 8.10
N MET A 413 26.28 2.52 6.89
CA MET A 413 26.45 1.32 6.05
C MET A 413 27.24 0.21 6.74
N THR A 414 28.14 0.56 7.66
CA THR A 414 28.94 -0.41 8.42
C THR A 414 28.08 -1.13 9.46
N GLU A 415 27.14 -0.43 10.07
CA GLU A 415 26.25 -0.96 11.10
C GLU A 415 25.07 -1.75 10.50
N CYS A 416 24.61 -1.40 9.29
CA CYS A 416 23.53 -2.11 8.60
C CYS A 416 24.00 -3.03 7.46
N TYR A 417 25.18 -3.62 7.58
CA TYR A 417 25.69 -4.48 6.52
C TYR A 417 24.77 -5.70 6.31
N ILE A 418 24.22 -5.84 5.10
CA ILE A 418 23.38 -6.98 4.73
C ILE A 418 24.24 -8.01 3.98
N SER A 419 24.40 -9.19 4.57
CA SER A 419 25.02 -10.32 3.88
C SER A 419 24.05 -10.96 2.88
N LEU A 420 24.56 -11.45 1.76
CA LEU A 420 23.85 -12.36 0.85
C LEU A 420 24.54 -13.73 0.89
N SER A 421 24.10 -14.63 1.78
CA SER A 421 24.63 -16.00 1.84
C SER A 421 24.19 -16.80 0.61
N ILE A 422 25.06 -17.70 0.15
CA ILE A 422 24.72 -18.66 -0.90
C ILE A 422 24.64 -20.04 -0.26
N GLU A 423 23.45 -20.61 -0.22
CA GLU A 423 23.16 -21.89 0.41
C GLU A 423 22.81 -22.94 -0.65
N LEU A 424 23.16 -24.20 -0.38
CA LEU A 424 22.73 -25.33 -1.18
C LEU A 424 21.39 -25.82 -0.62
N SER A 425 20.43 -26.08 -1.51
CA SER A 425 19.14 -26.65 -1.13
C SER A 425 18.79 -27.80 -2.06
N GLU A 426 18.45 -28.95 -1.47
CA GLU A 426 17.93 -30.12 -2.18
C GLU A 426 16.42 -29.95 -2.47
N ASN A 427 15.70 -29.24 -1.60
CA ASN A 427 14.29 -28.89 -1.76
C ASN A 427 14.10 -27.39 -1.55
N ILE A 428 14.07 -26.65 -2.66
CA ILE A 428 13.96 -25.20 -2.63
C ILE A 428 12.65 -24.72 -2.03
N GLY A 429 11.55 -25.44 -2.23
CA GLY A 429 10.23 -25.07 -1.71
C GLY A 429 10.22 -25.12 -0.19
N GLU A 430 10.75 -26.20 0.41
CA GLU A 430 10.88 -26.31 1.86
C GLU A 430 11.83 -25.25 2.43
N SER A 431 12.96 -24.97 1.77
CA SER A 431 13.90 -23.94 2.25
C SER A 431 13.26 -22.54 2.23
N ILE A 432 12.47 -22.22 1.20
CA ILE A 432 11.73 -20.96 1.12
C ILE A 432 10.68 -20.90 2.23
N ALA A 433 9.81 -21.91 2.35
CA ALA A 433 8.75 -21.93 3.36
C ALA A 433 9.33 -21.81 4.79
N GLN A 434 10.43 -22.52 5.08
CA GLN A 434 11.12 -22.42 6.36
C GLN A 434 11.59 -21.00 6.64
N ILE A 435 12.28 -20.39 5.68
CA ILE A 435 12.79 -19.06 5.91
C ILE A 435 11.61 -18.11 6.05
N VAL A 436 10.62 -18.09 5.14
CA VAL A 436 9.48 -17.13 5.13
C VAL A 436 8.71 -17.09 6.45
N ASN A 437 8.59 -18.23 7.12
CA ASN A 437 7.92 -18.33 8.41
C ASN A 437 8.80 -17.97 9.64
N LEU A 438 10.07 -17.58 9.44
CA LEU A 438 10.91 -17.12 10.54
C LEU A 438 10.52 -15.70 11.01
N PRO A 439 10.33 -15.50 12.33
CA PRO A 439 10.05 -14.18 12.86
C PRO A 439 11.26 -13.25 12.70
N MET A 440 11.01 -11.98 12.40
CA MET A 440 12.07 -10.97 12.33
C MET A 440 11.99 -10.05 13.55
N GLN A 441 13.03 -10.11 14.39
CA GLN A 441 13.16 -9.26 15.58
C GLN A 441 13.23 -7.78 15.19
N LEU A 442 12.34 -6.97 15.75
CA LEU A 442 12.22 -5.54 15.43
C LEU A 442 13.33 -4.67 16.02
N GLN A 443 13.84 -5.06 17.19
CA GLN A 443 14.71 -4.20 18.00
C GLN A 443 16.19 -4.36 17.66
N ASP A 444 16.90 -3.23 17.64
CA ASP A 444 18.37 -3.13 17.61
C ASP A 444 19.06 -3.80 16.41
N ARG A 445 18.36 -3.95 15.28
CA ARG A 445 18.93 -4.55 14.07
C ARG A 445 18.26 -4.05 12.77
N PRO A 446 18.95 -4.16 11.62
CA PRO A 446 18.33 -3.91 10.32
C PRO A 446 17.19 -4.88 10.06
N LEU A 447 16.09 -4.37 9.50
CA LEU A 447 14.89 -5.14 9.21
C LEU A 447 14.80 -5.58 7.74
N LEU A 448 15.94 -5.88 7.15
CA LEU A 448 16.11 -6.41 5.81
C LEU A 448 17.11 -7.56 5.86
N GLU A 449 16.74 -8.73 5.36
CA GLU A 449 17.65 -9.88 5.25
C GLU A 449 17.55 -10.48 3.85
N ALA A 450 18.65 -11.09 3.38
CA ALA A 450 18.72 -11.69 2.07
C ALA A 450 19.47 -13.02 2.09
N VAL A 451 18.90 -14.04 1.46
CA VAL A 451 19.55 -15.34 1.21
C VAL A 451 19.47 -15.66 -0.27
N MET A 452 20.41 -16.45 -0.77
CA MET A 452 20.36 -17.02 -2.10
C MET A 452 20.56 -18.53 -2.04
N TYR A 453 19.61 -19.29 -2.59
CA TYR A 453 19.74 -20.72 -2.76
C TYR A 453 20.29 -21.05 -4.14
N LYS A 454 21.22 -22.01 -4.21
CA LYS A 454 21.75 -22.55 -5.46
C LYS A 454 21.12 -23.89 -5.76
N THR A 455 20.61 -24.04 -6.98
CA THR A 455 20.03 -25.28 -7.53
C THR A 455 20.86 -25.80 -8.72
N GLU A 456 20.40 -26.87 -9.38
CA GLU A 456 21.07 -27.43 -10.58
C GLU A 456 21.08 -26.49 -11.79
N ASP A 457 20.10 -25.61 -11.96
CA ASP A 457 19.99 -24.75 -13.15
C ASP A 457 19.85 -23.26 -12.84
N SER A 458 19.55 -22.91 -11.59
CA SER A 458 19.27 -21.53 -11.18
C SER A 458 19.81 -21.17 -9.80
N PHE A 459 19.80 -19.87 -9.52
CA PHE A 459 19.79 -19.34 -8.17
C PHE A 459 18.37 -18.91 -7.81
N VAL A 460 18.01 -18.93 -6.54
CA VAL A 460 16.77 -18.34 -6.04
C VAL A 460 17.12 -17.39 -4.90
N ALA A 461 16.93 -16.10 -5.10
CA ALA A 461 17.11 -15.12 -4.04
C ALA A 461 15.81 -14.95 -3.26
N VAL A 462 15.91 -14.90 -1.94
CA VAL A 462 14.82 -14.55 -1.03
C VAL A 462 15.25 -13.30 -0.29
N LEU A 463 14.50 -12.21 -0.48
CA LEU A 463 14.61 -10.97 0.27
C LEU A 463 13.43 -10.92 1.24
N ARG A 464 13.69 -10.62 2.50
CA ARG A 464 12.65 -10.48 3.53
C ARG A 464 12.85 -9.15 4.25
N LEU A 465 11.76 -8.49 4.59
CA LEU A 465 11.79 -7.26 5.36
C LEU A 465 10.54 -7.09 6.21
N GLN A 466 10.64 -6.30 7.26
CA GLN A 466 9.46 -5.95 8.07
C GLN A 466 8.61 -4.87 7.42
N HIS A 467 7.30 -5.00 7.57
CA HIS A 467 6.32 -4.05 7.04
C HIS A 467 6.46 -2.64 7.68
N ILE A 468 7.11 -2.51 8.84
CA ILE A 468 7.40 -1.20 9.46
C ILE A 468 8.37 -0.34 8.64
N ILE A 469 9.17 -0.94 7.75
CA ILE A 469 10.13 -0.24 6.88
C ILE A 469 9.70 -0.19 5.40
N SER A 470 8.61 -0.87 5.03
CA SER A 470 8.10 -0.86 3.65
C SER A 470 6.64 -1.27 3.58
N ASP A 471 5.97 -0.86 2.52
CA ASP A 471 4.63 -1.30 2.15
C ASP A 471 4.54 -1.90 0.74
#